data_AF-A0A1F5DH13-F1
#
_entry.id   AF-A0A1F5DH13-F1
#
_cell.length_a   1.000
_cell.length_b   1.000
_cell.length_c   1.000
_cell.angle_alpha   90.00
_cell.angle_beta   90.00
_cell.angle_gamma   90.00
#
_symmetry.space_group_name_H-M   'P 1'
#
loop_
_entity.id
_entity.type
_entity.pdbx_description
1 polymer ?
#
loop_
_entity_poly.entity_id
_entity_poly.type
_entity_poly.pdbx_seq_one_letter_code
_entity_poly.pdbx_strand_id
1 'polypeptide(L)'
;MTQTINISLPKQLFDQIRTQVNEGGYVSISEFIRESVRNLLKASTAFSTQAEEEILKISKTKINKDKKFDSEKTTVAEMFNKLENK
;
A
#
# COMPACT_ATOMS: atom_id res chain seq x y z
N MET A 1 1.94 -8.82 -7.76
CA MET A 1 2.26 -10.03 -6.97
C MET A 1 1.28 -10.11 -5.81
N THR A 2 0.76 -11.30 -5.50
CA THR A 2 -0.10 -11.54 -4.34
C THR A 2 0.74 -12.14 -3.21
N GLN A 3 0.73 -11.51 -2.04
CA GLN A 3 1.39 -12.01 -0.84
C GLN A 3 0.34 -12.69 0.06
N THR A 4 0.66 -13.88 0.56
CA THR A 4 -0.17 -14.57 1.54
C THR A 4 0.22 -14.10 2.94
N ILE A 5 -0.76 -13.66 3.72
CA ILE A 5 -0.57 -13.20 5.10
C ILE A 5 -1.51 -14.02 5.98
N ASN A 6 -0.95 -14.61 7.03
CA ASN A 6 -1.73 -15.33 8.03
C ASN A 6 -2.16 -14.35 9.13
N ILE A 7 -3.46 -14.29 9.41
CA ILE A 7 -4.04 -13.42 10.43
C ILE A 7 -4.97 -14.20 11.34
N SER A 8 -5.04 -13.80 12.60
CA SER A 8 -5.99 -14.32 13.57
C SER A 8 -7.18 -13.36 13.67
N LEU A 9 -8.41 -13.89 13.66
CA LEU A 9 -9.62 -13.10 13.80
C LEU A 9 -10.45 -13.58 15.00
N PRO A 10 -11.17 -12.69 15.69
CA PRO A 10 -12.19 -13.10 16.65
C PRO A 10 -13.23 -14.00 15.99
N LYS A 11 -13.67 -15.04 16.69
CA LYS A 11 -14.57 -16.06 16.14
C LYS A 11 -15.86 -15.46 15.57
N GLN A 12 -16.48 -14.53 16.30
CA GLN A 12 -17.71 -13.85 15.86
C GLN A 12 -17.52 -13.12 14.53
N LEU A 13 -16.38 -12.44 14.36
CA LEU A 13 -16.07 -11.72 13.13
C LEU A 13 -15.85 -12.70 11.97
N PHE A 14 -15.12 -13.80 12.22
CA PHE A 14 -14.91 -14.83 11.20
C PHE A 14 -16.22 -15.45 10.74
N ASP A 15 -17.14 -15.74 11.66
CA ASP A 15 -18.45 -16.30 11.36
C ASP A 15 -19.27 -15.33 10.49
N GLN A 16 -19.25 -14.03 10.80
CA GLN A 16 -19.91 -13.00 9.99
C GLN A 16 -19.33 -12.91 8.57
N ILE A 17 -18.01 -12.92 8.43
CA ILE A 17 -17.34 -12.89 7.12
C ILE A 17 -17.72 -14.14 6.31
N ARG A 18 -17.77 -15.30 6.96
CA ARG A 18 -18.13 -16.55 6.31
C ARG A 18 -19.56 -16.53 5.78
N THR A 19 -20.50 -15.94 6.53
CA THR A 19 -21.87 -15.74 6.07
C THR A 19 -21.92 -14.89 4.80
N GLN A 20 -21.19 -13.78 4.75
CA GLN A 20 -21.12 -12.93 3.54
C GLN A 20 -20.55 -13.64 2.31
N VAL A 21 -19.59 -14.54 2.49
CA VAL A 21 -19.06 -15.37 1.41
C VAL A 21 -20.09 -16.41 0.96
N ASN A 22 -20.76 -17.07 1.91
CA ASN A 22 -21.76 -18.11 1.61
C ASN A 22 -23.02 -17.54 0.93
N GLU A 23 -23.40 -16.31 1.27
CA GLU A 23 -24.53 -15.59 0.65
C GLU A 23 -24.18 -15.07 -0.76
N GLY A 24 -22.95 -15.27 -1.24
CA GLY A 24 -22.50 -14.87 -2.57
C GLY A 24 -22.08 -13.40 -2.67
N GLY A 25 -21.92 -12.70 -1.55
CA GLY A 25 -21.40 -11.33 -1.55
C GLY A 25 -19.94 -11.25 -2.00
N TYR A 26 -19.17 -12.32 -1.80
CA TYR A 26 -17.75 -12.41 -2.15
C TYR A 26 -17.36 -13.81 -2.60
N VAL A 27 -16.35 -13.94 -3.47
CA VAL A 27 -15.86 -15.24 -3.95
C VAL A 27 -15.02 -15.94 -2.89
N SER A 28 -14.34 -15.17 -2.03
CA SER A 28 -13.51 -15.73 -0.95
C SER A 28 -13.36 -14.79 0.24
N ILE A 29 -12.99 -15.36 1.39
CA ILE A 29 -12.64 -14.58 2.60
C ILE A 29 -11.50 -13.59 2.31
N SER A 30 -10.49 -14.00 1.55
CA SER A 30 -9.37 -13.14 1.18
C SER A 30 -9.79 -11.94 0.34
N GLU A 31 -10.84 -12.06 -0.46
CA GLU A 31 -11.40 -10.95 -1.23
C GLU A 31 -12.14 -9.97 -0.33
N PHE A 32 -13.00 -10.47 0.57
CA PHE A 32 -13.65 -9.67 1.60
C PHE A 32 -12.63 -8.85 2.42
N ILE A 33 -11.56 -9.50 2.89
CA ILE A 33 -10.52 -8.82 3.67
C ILE A 33 -9.79 -7.77 2.83
N ARG A 34 -9.45 -8.06 1.57
CA ARG A 34 -8.78 -7.08 0.70
C ARG A 34 -9.65 -5.85 0.45
N GLU A 35 -10.95 -6.03 0.25
CA GLU A 35 -11.87 -4.91 0.04
C GLU A 35 -12.05 -4.09 1.33
N SER A 36 -12.23 -4.76 2.47
CA SER A 36 -12.34 -4.11 3.78
C SER A 36 -11.10 -3.26 4.10
N VAL A 37 -9.89 -3.81 3.89
CA VAL A 37 -8.64 -3.08 4.08
C VAL A 37 -8.54 -1.91 3.10
N ARG A 38 -8.94 -2.09 1.84
CA ARG A 38 -8.96 -0.99 0.86
C ARG A 38 -9.88 0.14 1.30
N ASN A 39 -11.09 -0.17 1.76
CA ASN A 39 -12.06 0.82 2.21
C ASN A 39 -11.56 1.54 3.47
N LEU A 40 -10.95 0.82 4.40
CA LEU A 40 -10.31 1.40 5.58
C LEU A 40 -9.19 2.38 5.18
N LEU A 41 -8.32 1.99 4.24
CA LEU A 41 -7.23 2.85 3.77
C LEU A 41 -7.75 4.08 3.02
N LYS A 42 -8.79 3.92 2.20
CA LYS A 42 -9.46 5.03 1.49
C LYS A 42 -10.10 6.05 2.43
N ALA A 43 -10.61 5.59 3.58
CA ALA A 43 -11.15 6.47 4.62
C ALA A 43 -10.05 7.32 5.30
N SER A 44 -8.79 6.88 5.25
CA SER A 44 -7.65 7.73 5.61
C SER A 44 -7.25 8.60 4.41
N THR A 45 -7.23 9.91 4.60
CA THR A 45 -7.02 10.92 3.54
C THR A 45 -5.75 10.75 2.69
N ALA A 46 -4.79 9.93 3.16
CA ALA A 46 -3.55 9.60 2.44
C ALA A 46 -3.75 8.68 1.21
N PHE A 47 -4.88 7.95 1.10
CA PHE A 47 -5.20 7.08 -0.03
C PHE A 47 -6.57 7.38 -0.64
N SER A 48 -6.88 8.67 -0.82
CA SER A 48 -8.08 9.09 -1.54
C SER A 48 -8.08 8.52 -2.98
N THR A 49 -9.27 8.41 -3.58
CA THR A 49 -9.41 8.01 -5.00
C THR A 49 -8.56 8.87 -5.94
N GLN A 50 -8.36 10.14 -5.60
CA GLN A 50 -7.48 11.05 -6.34
C GLN A 50 -6.01 10.63 -6.26
N ALA A 51 -5.53 10.24 -5.07
CA ALA A 51 -4.17 9.71 -4.89
C ALA A 51 -3.98 8.36 -5.60
N GLU A 52 -5.00 7.48 -5.59
CA GLU A 52 -4.98 6.20 -6.32
C GLU A 52 -4.88 6.44 -7.85
N GLU A 53 -5.61 7.42 -8.39
CA GLU A 53 -5.54 7.81 -9.79
C GLU A 53 -4.19 8.40 -10.19
N GLU A 54 -3.59 9.24 -9.34
CA GLU A 54 -2.26 9.80 -9.58
C GLU A 54 -1.17 8.72 -9.59
N ILE A 55 -1.20 7.77 -8.66
CA ILE A 55 -0.29 6.63 -8.62
C ILE A 55 -0.49 5.71 -9.84
N LEU A 56 -1.74 5.48 -10.25
CA LEU A 56 -2.07 4.74 -11.48
C LEU A 56 -1.58 5.45 -12.75
N LYS A 57 -1.60 6.79 -12.79
CA LYS A 57 -1.01 7.58 -13.88
C LYS A 57 0.52 7.46 -13.88
N ILE A 58 1.16 7.63 -12.73
CA ILE A 58 2.62 7.55 -12.57
C ILE A 58 3.14 6.14 -12.93
N SER A 59 2.43 5.09 -12.54
CA SER A 59 2.81 3.70 -12.87
C SER A 59 2.60 3.34 -14.35
N LYS A 60 1.66 3.98 -15.05
CA LYS A 60 1.46 3.83 -16.51
C LYS A 60 2.48 4.64 -17.31
N THR A 61 2.93 5.78 -16.81
CA THR A 61 4.10 6.48 -17.37
C THR A 61 5.35 5.68 -17.01
N LYS A 62 5.73 4.77 -17.91
CA LYS A 62 7.01 4.05 -17.86
C LYS A 62 8.11 5.00 -17.40
N ILE A 63 8.75 4.66 -16.28
CA ILE A 63 10.03 5.22 -15.87
C ILE A 63 10.96 5.07 -17.08
N ASN A 64 11.31 6.19 -17.72
CA ASN A 64 12.44 6.25 -18.63
C ASN A 64 13.65 5.78 -17.80
N LYS A 65 14.11 4.55 -18.05
CA LYS A 65 15.21 3.89 -17.33
C LYS A 65 16.59 4.53 -17.61
N ASP A 66 16.62 5.73 -18.16
CA ASP A 66 17.85 6.35 -18.68
C ASP A 66 18.41 7.47 -17.81
N LYS A 67 17.77 7.84 -16.70
CA LYS A 67 18.46 8.64 -15.67
C LYS A 67 19.21 7.73 -14.71
N LYS A 68 20.43 7.35 -15.10
CA LYS A 68 21.48 7.03 -14.13
C LYS A 68 21.51 8.17 -13.12
N PHE A 69 21.10 7.89 -11.88
CA PHE A 69 21.51 8.72 -10.78
C PHE A 69 23.01 8.46 -10.63
N ASP A 70 23.84 9.41 -11.06
CA ASP A 70 25.26 9.39 -10.75
C ASP A 70 25.38 9.44 -9.23
N SER A 71 25.61 8.28 -8.63
CA SER A 71 25.83 8.10 -7.20
C SER A 71 27.26 8.50 -6.84
N GLU A 72 27.73 9.63 -7.35
CA GLU A 72 29.02 10.16 -6.95
C GLU A 72 28.85 11.16 -5.80
N LYS A 73 29.04 10.59 -4.60
CA LYS A 73 29.67 11.24 -3.46
C LYS A 73 28.90 12.41 -2.84
N THR A 74 27.85 12.07 -2.10
CA THR A 74 27.60 12.79 -0.85
C THR A 74 27.31 11.74 0.20
N THR A 75 28.38 11.31 0.89
CA THR A 75 28.26 10.43 2.04
C THR A 75 27.44 11.15 3.11
N VAL A 76 26.57 10.40 3.79
CA VAL A 76 25.73 10.87 4.89
C VAL A 76 26.51 11.70 5.93
N ALA A 77 27.81 11.43 6.09
CA ALA A 77 28.75 12.20 6.91
C ALA A 77 28.87 13.70 6.53
N GLU A 78 28.85 14.05 5.24
CA GLU A 78 28.93 15.45 4.79
C GLU A 78 27.64 16.22 5.10
N MET A 79 26.49 15.54 5.13
CA MET A 79 25.22 16.14 5.50
C MET A 79 25.17 16.50 6.99
N PHE A 80 25.77 15.68 7.86
CA PHE A 80 25.80 15.94 9.31
C PHE A 80 26.74 17.10 9.68
N ASN A 81 27.91 17.21 9.04
CA ASN A 81 28.84 18.32 9.29
C ASN A 81 28.28 19.70 8.90
N LYS A 82 27.30 19.74 8.00
CA LYS A 82 26.65 21.00 7.58
C LYS A 82 25.58 21.49 8.55
N LEU A 83 25.13 20.63 9.48
CA LEU A 83 24.13 20.96 10.51
C LEU A 83 24.77 21.45 11.81
N GLU A 84 26.01 21.08 12.11
CA GLU A 84 26.71 21.52 13.34
C GLU A 84 27.33 22.92 13.24
N ASN A 85 27.49 23.48 12.04
CA ASN A 85 28.06 24.81 11.82
C ASN A 85 27.00 25.91 11.60
N LYS A 86 25.87 25.85 12.30
CA LYS A 86 24.83 26.89 12.21
C LYS A 86 24.46 27.46 13.58
#